data_AF-A0A1F8SXA0-F1
#
_entry.id   AF-A0A1F8SXA0-F1
#
_cell.length_a   1.000
_cell.length_b   1.000
_cell.length_c   1.000
_cell.angle_alpha   90.00
_cell.angle_beta   90.00
_cell.angle_gamma   90.00
#
_symmetry.space_group_name_H-M   'P 1'
#
loop_
_entity.id
_entity.type
_entity.pdbx_description
1 polymer ?
#
loop_
_entity_poly.entity_id
_entity_poly.type
_entity_poly.pdbx_seq_one_letter_code
_entity_poly.pdbx_strand_id
1 'polypeptide(L)'
;MTILDKKLSTRLASLPWWVSGLIPLLALGLMLAVFAFGNPLALFTAHLPPVESLNLERIRVVEGGFEVTLVNGGPHPVTVAQVTVDDAYWHFDITPSPTIPRLGRARLHIAYPWVENEPNVIKVITATGLAFSGEVALATLSPTPGLNEFLAYGLLGIYVGLFPVGLGMLWFPAMKKMGRKWLGAILALTIGLLVFLLLDTLLESFEMAGELPGVFQGIPLVLFSALITWLALLAVGARRRSTSNLAPARKSLYLAGLIAFGIGLHNLGEGLAIGAAFAIGEAALGSFLVIGFMLHNVTEGVGIVAPLVPSTQRKDIAGDQEVAESPRLITFLGLTLLAGAPAILGAWVGGFAFSPLLAALFLGVGLGAIWQVIVEVVALLRGYAEREGTPLFSWINVAGFLTGLAIMYLTAFLVKF
;
A
#
# COMPACT_ATOMS: atom_id res chain seq x y z
N MET A 1 -56.16 14.50 -15.83
CA MET A 1 -55.12 15.13 -14.99
C MET A 1 -55.78 16.19 -14.13
N THR A 2 -56.31 15.75 -13.00
CA THR A 2 -57.35 16.41 -12.21
C THR A 2 -56.74 17.53 -11.35
N ILE A 3 -57.53 18.52 -10.96
CA ILE A 3 -57.09 19.71 -10.18
C ILE A 3 -56.33 19.34 -8.89
N LEU A 4 -56.49 18.11 -8.37
CA LEU A 4 -55.70 17.55 -7.28
C LEU A 4 -54.20 17.37 -7.61
N ASP A 5 -53.85 16.87 -8.81
CA ASP A 5 -52.44 16.63 -9.19
C ASP A 5 -51.66 17.96 -9.25
N LYS A 6 -52.31 19.02 -9.72
CA LYS A 6 -51.73 20.36 -9.82
C LYS A 6 -51.50 21.02 -8.46
N LYS A 7 -52.28 20.63 -7.43
CA LYS A 7 -52.13 21.11 -6.04
C LYS A 7 -51.06 20.34 -5.26
N LEU A 8 -50.86 19.06 -5.56
CA LEU A 8 -49.78 18.25 -4.99
C LEU A 8 -48.41 18.67 -5.55
N SER A 9 -48.32 18.93 -6.86
CA SER A 9 -47.06 19.36 -7.50
C SER A 9 -46.61 20.76 -7.03
N THR A 10 -47.55 21.66 -6.75
CA THR A 10 -47.25 23.03 -6.27
C THR A 10 -46.87 23.08 -4.79
N ARG A 11 -47.37 22.16 -3.95
CA ARG A 11 -46.98 22.06 -2.53
C ARG A 11 -45.65 21.34 -2.30
N LEU A 12 -45.29 20.39 -3.16
CA LEU A 12 -43.95 19.77 -3.14
C LEU A 12 -42.85 20.74 -3.60
N ALA A 13 -43.17 21.66 -4.52
CA ALA A 13 -42.26 22.71 -4.98
C ALA A 13 -42.01 23.83 -3.94
N SER A 14 -42.84 23.95 -2.90
CA SER A 14 -42.71 24.97 -1.84
C SER A 14 -42.04 24.46 -0.56
N LEU A 15 -41.62 23.18 -0.53
CA LEU A 15 -40.93 22.62 0.63
C LEU A 15 -39.44 23.02 0.60
N PRO A 16 -38.87 23.45 1.73
CA PRO A 16 -37.42 23.67 1.81
C PRO A 16 -36.65 22.42 1.40
N TRP A 17 -35.52 22.59 0.71
CA TRP A 17 -34.71 21.50 0.15
C TRP A 17 -34.30 20.42 1.16
N TRP A 18 -34.23 20.75 2.45
CA TRP A 18 -33.95 19.81 3.53
C TRP A 18 -35.15 18.94 3.91
N VAL A 19 -36.39 19.44 3.75
CA VAL A 19 -37.62 18.65 4.00
C VAL A 19 -37.85 17.66 2.87
N SER A 20 -37.62 18.07 1.62
CA SER A 20 -37.66 17.14 0.48
C SER A 20 -36.52 16.11 0.55
N GLY A 21 -35.36 16.46 1.12
CA GLY A 21 -34.30 15.51 1.45
C GLY A 21 -34.64 14.52 2.58
N LEU A 22 -35.55 14.89 3.49
CA LEU A 22 -36.02 14.02 4.56
C LEU A 22 -36.99 12.94 4.07
N ILE A 23 -37.75 13.20 3.02
CA ILE A 23 -38.72 12.25 2.43
C ILE A 23 -38.07 10.92 2.01
N PRO A 24 -36.98 10.87 1.21
CA PRO A 24 -36.34 9.61 0.87
C PRO A 24 -35.71 8.92 2.08
N LEU A 25 -35.21 9.67 3.07
CA LEU A 25 -34.67 9.09 4.32
C LEU A 25 -35.77 8.44 5.18
N LEU A 26 -36.94 9.08 5.27
CA LEU A 26 -38.11 8.53 5.96
C LEU A 26 -38.68 7.32 5.22
N ALA A 27 -38.74 7.36 3.88
CA ALA A 27 -39.14 6.22 3.06
C ALA A 27 -38.16 5.04 3.20
N LEU A 28 -36.85 5.31 3.22
CA LEU A 28 -35.82 4.31 3.51
C LEU A 28 -35.98 3.75 4.92
N GLY A 29 -36.18 4.60 5.93
CA GLY A 29 -36.42 4.18 7.31
C GLY A 29 -37.67 3.31 7.45
N LEU A 30 -38.76 3.68 6.78
CA LEU A 30 -39.98 2.87 6.73
C LEU A 30 -39.76 1.53 6.04
N MET A 31 -39.07 1.52 4.90
CA MET A 31 -38.73 0.29 4.18
C MET A 31 -37.88 -0.65 5.06
N LEU A 32 -36.84 -0.11 5.72
CA LEU A 32 -36.00 -0.85 6.66
C LEU A 32 -36.80 -1.36 7.87
N ALA A 33 -37.73 -0.57 8.40
CA ALA A 33 -38.60 -0.99 9.50
C ALA A 33 -39.55 -2.12 9.06
N VAL A 34 -40.20 -2.00 7.90
CA VAL A 34 -41.04 -3.07 7.31
C VAL A 34 -40.21 -4.34 7.12
N PHE A 35 -38.95 -4.21 6.69
CA PHE A 35 -38.07 -5.35 6.50
C PHE A 35 -37.63 -5.99 7.84
N ALA A 36 -37.25 -5.17 8.82
CA ALA A 36 -36.76 -5.62 10.12
C ALA A 36 -37.87 -6.26 10.98
N PHE A 37 -39.09 -5.71 10.95
CA PHE A 37 -40.20 -6.18 11.76
C PHE A 37 -41.17 -7.11 11.01
N GLY A 38 -41.28 -6.98 9.69
CA GLY A 38 -42.20 -7.78 8.87
C GLY A 38 -41.63 -9.11 8.39
N ASN A 39 -40.34 -9.37 8.60
CA ASN A 39 -39.60 -10.57 8.18
C ASN A 39 -40.05 -11.10 6.78
N PRO A 40 -40.01 -10.27 5.72
CA PRO A 40 -40.46 -10.66 4.39
C PRO A 40 -39.63 -11.81 3.80
N LEU A 41 -38.44 -12.05 4.35
CA LEU A 41 -37.55 -13.15 3.98
C LEU A 41 -37.97 -14.51 4.55
N ALA A 42 -38.93 -14.56 5.48
CA ALA A 42 -39.47 -15.83 5.99
C ALA A 42 -40.12 -16.70 4.89
N LEU A 43 -40.43 -16.11 3.73
CA LEU A 43 -40.90 -16.84 2.55
C LEU A 43 -39.78 -17.61 1.82
N PHE A 44 -38.51 -17.34 2.15
CA PHE A 44 -37.31 -17.94 1.54
C PHE A 44 -36.55 -18.82 2.54
N THR A 45 -37.24 -19.71 3.26
CA THR A 45 -36.66 -20.66 4.23
C THR A 45 -35.99 -21.85 3.55
N ALA A 46 -34.85 -21.60 2.89
CA ALA A 46 -33.89 -22.66 2.66
C ALA A 46 -33.11 -22.89 3.97
N HIS A 47 -32.93 -24.15 4.37
CA HIS A 47 -31.97 -24.52 5.42
C HIS A 47 -30.56 -24.33 4.86
N LEU A 48 -30.13 -23.07 4.79
CA LEU A 48 -28.79 -22.73 4.33
C LEU A 48 -27.80 -23.21 5.39
N PRO A 49 -26.68 -23.84 4.97
CA PRO A 49 -25.63 -24.20 5.91
C PRO A 49 -25.13 -22.94 6.64
N PRO A 50 -24.70 -23.06 7.90
CA PRO A 50 -24.15 -21.94 8.64
C PRO A 50 -22.96 -21.35 7.85
N VAL A 51 -23.04 -20.06 7.56
CA VAL A 51 -21.95 -19.33 6.91
C VAL A 51 -20.91 -19.01 7.97
N GLU A 52 -19.88 -19.84 8.06
CA GLU A 52 -18.72 -19.59 8.92
C GLU A 52 -17.55 -19.08 8.08
N SER A 53 -16.82 -18.10 8.62
CA SER A 53 -15.59 -17.59 8.03
C SER A 53 -14.60 -17.36 9.16
N LEU A 54 -13.65 -18.27 9.29
CA LEU A 54 -12.59 -18.19 10.30
C LEU A 54 -11.25 -18.01 9.58
N ASN A 55 -10.58 -16.90 9.84
CA ASN A 55 -9.29 -16.58 9.23
C ASN A 55 -8.18 -16.79 10.24
N LEU A 56 -7.11 -17.45 9.81
CA LEU A 56 -5.87 -17.60 10.58
C LEU A 56 -4.99 -16.39 10.25
N GLU A 57 -5.11 -15.32 11.04
CA GLU A 57 -4.45 -14.04 10.77
C GLU A 57 -2.92 -14.10 10.95
N ARG A 58 -2.43 -14.93 11.87
CA ARG A 58 -0.99 -15.08 12.13
C ARG A 58 -0.69 -16.42 12.78
N ILE A 59 0.33 -17.11 12.29
CA ILE A 59 0.91 -18.31 12.93
C ILE A 59 2.31 -17.94 13.42
N ARG A 60 2.58 -18.13 14.72
CA ARG A 60 3.91 -17.98 15.29
C ARG A 60 4.44 -19.34 15.69
N VAL A 61 5.66 -19.63 15.26
CA VAL A 61 6.41 -20.80 15.71
C VAL A 61 7.14 -20.41 16.98
N VAL A 62 6.90 -21.15 18.05
CA VAL A 62 7.51 -20.95 19.38
C VAL A 62 8.17 -22.26 19.81
N GLU A 63 9.09 -22.23 20.76
CA GLU A 63 9.83 -23.44 21.19
C GLU A 63 8.90 -24.62 21.56
N GLY A 64 7.73 -24.33 22.14
CA GLY A 64 6.75 -25.34 22.55
C GLY A 64 5.71 -25.74 21.49
N GLY A 65 5.73 -25.17 20.28
CA GLY A 65 4.75 -25.46 19.23
C GLY A 65 4.32 -24.24 18.41
N PHE A 66 3.01 -24.10 18.21
CA PHE A 66 2.43 -23.04 17.39
C PHE A 66 1.46 -22.16 18.19
N GLU A 67 1.52 -20.84 17.98
CA GLU A 67 0.49 -19.90 18.39
C GLU A 67 -0.23 -19.34 17.17
N VAL A 68 -1.52 -19.62 17.03
CA VAL A 68 -2.35 -19.20 15.90
C VAL A 68 -3.35 -18.13 16.36
N THR A 69 -3.35 -16.99 15.69
CA THR A 69 -4.34 -15.93 15.90
C THR A 69 -5.52 -16.14 14.96
N LEU A 70 -6.70 -16.33 15.52
CA LEU A 70 -7.95 -16.60 14.80
C LEU A 70 -8.85 -15.36 14.81
N VAL A 71 -9.47 -15.06 13.66
CA VAL A 71 -10.45 -13.96 13.50
C VAL A 71 -11.72 -14.47 12.85
N ASN A 72 -12.86 -14.24 13.51
CA ASN A 72 -14.16 -14.58 12.94
C ASN A 72 -14.67 -13.47 12.01
N GLY A 73 -14.63 -13.74 10.70
CA GLY A 73 -15.19 -12.91 9.64
C GLY A 73 -16.67 -13.15 9.36
N GLY A 74 -17.24 -14.21 9.92
CA GLY A 74 -18.61 -14.65 9.69
C GLY A 74 -19.67 -13.80 10.39
N PRO A 75 -20.94 -13.93 9.98
CA PRO A 75 -22.07 -13.24 10.61
C PRO A 75 -22.41 -13.76 12.02
N HIS A 76 -22.06 -15.01 12.33
CA HIS A 76 -22.40 -15.69 13.57
C HIS A 76 -21.16 -16.10 14.37
N PRO A 77 -21.28 -16.32 15.69
CA PRO A 77 -20.20 -16.88 16.49
C PRO A 77 -19.75 -18.25 15.96
N VAL A 78 -18.45 -18.49 15.95
CA VAL A 78 -17.83 -19.75 15.49
C VAL A 78 -17.17 -20.42 16.69
N THR A 79 -17.43 -21.70 16.91
CA THR A 79 -16.81 -22.48 17.98
C THR A 79 -15.75 -23.41 17.40
N VAL A 80 -14.50 -23.28 17.85
CA VAL A 80 -13.42 -24.20 17.51
C VAL A 80 -13.60 -25.49 18.30
N ALA A 81 -13.60 -26.63 17.60
CA ALA A 81 -13.83 -27.94 18.20
C ALA A 81 -12.58 -28.83 18.20
N GLN A 82 -11.83 -28.83 17.09
CA GLN A 82 -10.65 -29.67 16.92
C GLN A 82 -9.56 -28.93 16.13
N VAL A 83 -8.32 -29.41 16.27
CA VAL A 83 -7.17 -28.92 15.52
C VAL A 83 -6.36 -30.11 15.04
N THR A 84 -5.85 -30.03 13.82
CA THR A 84 -4.84 -30.97 13.31
C THR A 84 -3.57 -30.24 12.92
N VAL A 85 -2.44 -30.89 13.13
CA VAL A 85 -1.14 -30.52 12.55
C VAL A 85 -0.69 -31.71 11.73
N ASP A 86 -0.44 -31.50 10.43
CA ASP A 86 -0.07 -32.54 9.47
C ASP A 86 -1.00 -33.76 9.51
N ASP A 87 -2.31 -33.46 9.47
CA ASP A 87 -3.41 -34.44 9.51
C ASP A 87 -3.51 -35.29 10.80
N ALA A 88 -2.68 -35.02 11.81
CA ALA A 88 -2.79 -35.62 13.14
C ALA A 88 -3.58 -34.70 14.09
N TYR A 89 -4.48 -35.26 14.89
CA TYR A 89 -5.21 -34.51 15.91
C TYR A 89 -4.31 -34.16 17.10
N TRP A 90 -4.40 -32.92 17.55
CA TRP A 90 -3.63 -32.41 18.70
C TRP A 90 -4.50 -31.72 19.73
N HIS A 91 -4.04 -31.76 20.99
CA HIS A 91 -4.60 -30.92 22.04
C HIS A 91 -4.26 -29.46 21.79
N PHE A 92 -5.18 -28.58 22.15
CA PHE A 92 -4.99 -27.14 22.02
C PHE A 92 -5.59 -26.40 23.21
N ASP A 93 -5.02 -25.24 23.49
CA ASP A 93 -5.57 -24.25 24.41
C ASP A 93 -6.03 -23.03 23.61
N ILE A 94 -7.17 -22.44 23.97
CA ILE A 94 -7.68 -21.26 23.27
C ILE A 94 -8.11 -20.18 24.25
N THR A 95 -7.67 -18.94 23.99
CA THR A 95 -7.97 -17.76 24.82
C THR A 95 -8.55 -16.64 23.96
N PRO A 96 -9.58 -15.90 24.42
CA PRO A 96 -10.24 -15.99 25.71
C PRO A 96 -11.31 -17.10 25.81
N SER A 97 -11.82 -17.61 24.69
CA SER A 97 -12.86 -18.64 24.64
C SER A 97 -12.79 -19.43 23.33
N PRO A 98 -13.21 -20.72 23.32
CA PRO A 98 -13.38 -21.50 22.09
C PRO A 98 -14.43 -20.93 21.13
N THR A 99 -15.39 -20.16 21.65
CA THR A 99 -16.45 -19.52 20.86
C THR A 99 -16.07 -18.09 20.55
N ILE A 100 -15.76 -17.81 19.29
CA ILE A 100 -15.28 -16.53 18.80
C ILE A 100 -16.47 -15.74 18.26
N PRO A 101 -16.85 -14.61 18.89
CA PRO A 101 -17.96 -13.79 18.39
C PRO A 101 -17.61 -13.18 17.03
N ARG A 102 -18.62 -12.66 16.30
CA ARG A 102 -18.40 -11.93 15.04
C ARG A 102 -17.40 -10.79 15.25
N LEU A 103 -16.38 -10.68 14.37
CA LEU A 103 -15.25 -9.76 14.48
C LEU A 103 -14.38 -9.95 15.74
N GLY A 104 -14.62 -11.03 16.49
CA GLY A 104 -13.83 -11.43 17.63
C GLY A 104 -12.51 -12.05 17.21
N ARG A 105 -11.55 -11.99 18.15
CA ARG A 105 -10.24 -12.63 18.02
C ARG A 105 -10.03 -13.64 19.14
N ALA A 106 -9.34 -14.74 18.84
CA ALA A 106 -8.85 -15.69 19.82
C ALA A 106 -7.43 -16.16 19.46
N ARG A 107 -6.65 -16.53 20.48
CA ARG A 107 -5.32 -17.13 20.32
C ARG A 107 -5.39 -18.60 20.69
N LEU A 108 -5.01 -19.43 19.73
CA LEU A 108 -4.93 -20.87 19.81
C LEU A 108 -3.46 -21.26 20.03
N HIS A 109 -3.18 -22.03 21.07
CA HIS A 109 -1.86 -22.60 21.34
C HIS A 109 -1.90 -24.11 21.12
N ILE A 110 -0.96 -24.62 20.34
CA ILE A 110 -0.85 -26.04 19.99
C ILE A 110 0.54 -26.48 20.42
N ALA A 111 0.60 -27.38 21.41
CA ALA A 111 1.86 -27.95 21.87
C ALA A 111 2.31 -29.02 20.85
N TYR A 112 3.26 -28.67 19.99
CA TYR A 112 3.69 -29.51 18.86
C TYR A 112 5.21 -29.55 18.74
N PRO A 113 5.85 -30.73 18.70
CA PRO A 113 7.30 -30.86 18.57
C PRO A 113 7.73 -30.71 17.10
N TRP A 114 7.70 -29.49 16.57
CA TRP A 114 8.13 -29.21 15.20
C TRP A 114 9.64 -29.41 15.04
N VAL A 115 10.06 -29.71 13.82
CA VAL A 115 11.46 -29.83 13.42
C VAL A 115 11.84 -28.61 12.58
N GLU A 116 13.04 -28.06 12.82
CA GLU A 116 13.50 -26.87 12.14
C GLU A 116 13.55 -27.09 10.62
N ASN A 117 13.01 -26.11 9.88
CA ASN A 117 12.89 -26.10 8.42
C ASN A 117 11.92 -27.13 7.81
N GLU A 118 11.08 -27.78 8.62
CA GLU A 118 10.00 -28.63 8.09
C GLU A 118 8.70 -27.83 7.86
N PRO A 119 8.01 -28.03 6.72
CA PRO A 119 6.70 -27.45 6.50
C PRO A 119 5.66 -28.13 7.39
N ASN A 120 4.69 -27.37 7.89
CA ASN A 120 3.58 -27.88 8.68
C ASN A 120 2.26 -27.26 8.23
N VAL A 121 1.19 -28.07 8.17
CA VAL A 121 -0.16 -27.60 7.86
C VAL A 121 -1.04 -27.69 9.10
N ILE A 122 -1.53 -26.54 9.56
CA ILE A 122 -2.43 -26.45 10.71
C ILE A 122 -3.86 -26.33 10.18
N LYS A 123 -4.76 -27.23 10.57
CA LYS A 123 -6.20 -27.13 10.25
C LYS A 123 -7.00 -26.95 11.52
N VAL A 124 -7.85 -25.94 11.55
CA VAL A 124 -8.79 -25.66 12.63
C VAL A 124 -10.18 -26.10 12.17
N ILE A 125 -10.79 -27.02 12.93
CA ILE A 125 -12.09 -27.60 12.63
C ILE A 125 -13.12 -27.04 13.61
N THR A 126 -14.21 -26.51 13.08
CA THR A 126 -15.29 -25.90 13.87
C THR A 126 -16.30 -26.94 14.36
N ALA A 127 -17.16 -26.57 15.30
CA ALA A 127 -18.20 -27.43 15.83
C ALA A 127 -19.22 -27.91 14.78
N THR A 128 -19.29 -27.23 13.63
CA THR A 128 -20.13 -27.64 12.48
C THR A 128 -19.39 -28.54 11.49
N GLY A 129 -18.10 -28.80 11.71
CA GLY A 129 -17.25 -29.66 10.89
C GLY A 129 -16.56 -28.95 9.72
N LEU A 130 -16.64 -27.62 9.62
CA LEU A 130 -15.89 -26.86 8.63
C LEU A 130 -14.41 -26.75 9.04
N ALA A 131 -13.51 -26.88 8.08
CA ALA A 131 -12.07 -26.84 8.30
C ALA A 131 -11.44 -25.61 7.63
N PHE A 132 -10.60 -24.90 8.39
CA PHE A 132 -9.85 -23.72 7.94
C PHE A 132 -8.36 -24.00 8.15
N SER A 133 -7.57 -23.89 7.09
CA SER A 133 -6.15 -24.25 7.10
C SER A 133 -5.24 -23.03 7.07
N GLY A 134 -4.06 -23.16 7.67
CA GLY A 134 -2.95 -22.24 7.53
C GLY A 134 -1.65 -23.02 7.42
N GLU A 135 -0.73 -22.51 6.62
CA GLU A 135 0.53 -23.17 6.30
C GLU A 135 1.67 -22.48 7.04
N VAL A 136 2.56 -23.29 7.59
CA VAL A 136 3.89 -22.88 8.02
C VAL A 136 4.85 -23.48 7.00
N ALA A 137 5.25 -22.69 6.01
CA ALA A 137 6.08 -23.17 4.90
C ALA A 137 7.44 -23.70 5.39
N LEU A 138 7.95 -23.11 6.47
CA LEU A 138 9.24 -23.47 7.06
C LEU A 138 9.22 -23.19 8.56
N ALA A 139 9.27 -24.25 9.39
CA ALA A 139 9.24 -24.08 10.84
C ALA A 139 10.56 -23.48 11.35
N THR A 140 10.53 -22.18 11.65
CA THR A 140 11.61 -21.45 12.34
C THR A 140 11.02 -20.58 13.42
N LEU A 141 11.70 -20.41 14.55
CA LEU A 141 11.24 -19.55 15.65
C LEU A 141 10.87 -18.16 15.13
N SER A 142 9.62 -17.78 15.37
CA SER A 142 9.16 -16.45 15.00
C SER A 142 9.89 -15.39 15.83
N PRO A 143 10.33 -14.29 15.21
CA PRO A 143 11.14 -13.27 15.88
C PRO A 143 10.36 -12.66 17.05
N THR A 144 11.03 -12.55 18.19
CA THR A 144 10.53 -11.81 19.35
C THR A 144 11.18 -10.43 19.41
N PRO A 145 10.46 -9.37 19.83
CA PRO A 145 11.06 -8.06 20.00
C PRO A 145 12.24 -8.10 20.98
N GLY A 146 13.43 -7.83 20.48
CA GLY A 146 14.69 -7.74 21.22
C GLY A 146 15.64 -6.75 20.55
N LEU A 147 16.74 -6.38 21.22
CA LEU A 147 17.68 -5.40 20.68
C LEU A 147 18.34 -5.90 19.39
N ASN A 148 18.74 -7.17 19.34
CA ASN A 148 19.39 -7.76 18.18
C ASN A 148 18.46 -7.82 16.98
N GLU A 149 17.21 -8.24 17.19
CA GLU A 149 16.20 -8.34 16.16
C GLU A 149 15.83 -6.93 15.67
N PHE A 150 15.63 -5.97 16.57
CA PHE A 150 15.35 -4.59 16.20
C PHE A 150 16.48 -3.99 15.35
N LEU A 151 17.74 -4.26 15.70
CA LEU A 151 18.89 -3.83 14.90
C LEU A 151 18.96 -4.57 13.56
N ALA A 152 18.70 -5.87 13.52
CA ALA A 152 18.74 -6.68 12.29
C ALA A 152 17.68 -6.22 11.28
N TYR A 153 16.42 -6.12 11.69
CA TYR A 153 15.33 -5.60 10.84
C TYR A 153 15.54 -4.12 10.48
N GLY A 154 16.13 -3.34 11.41
CA GLY A 154 16.45 -1.94 11.13
C GLY A 154 17.55 -1.80 10.06
N LEU A 155 18.59 -2.63 10.15
CA LEU A 155 19.66 -2.69 9.17
C LEU A 155 19.14 -3.14 7.81
N LEU A 156 18.22 -4.11 7.79
CA LEU A 156 17.54 -4.56 6.59
C LEU A 156 16.81 -3.40 5.88
N GLY A 157 16.02 -2.61 6.63
CA GLY A 157 15.37 -1.42 6.10
C GLY A 157 16.35 -0.34 5.61
N ILE A 158 17.52 -0.20 6.23
CA ILE A 158 18.58 0.70 5.76
C ILE A 158 19.15 0.24 4.42
N TYR A 159 19.45 -1.06 4.29
CA TYR A 159 20.00 -1.62 3.05
C TYR A 159 19.02 -1.58 1.89
N VAL A 160 17.72 -1.71 2.18
CA VAL A 160 16.67 -1.71 1.15
C VAL A 160 16.24 -0.29 0.79
N GLY A 161 15.98 0.57 1.77
CA GLY A 161 15.46 1.92 1.51
C GLY A 161 16.54 2.98 1.44
N LEU A 162 17.30 3.15 2.52
CA LEU A 162 18.14 4.34 2.68
C LEU A 162 19.36 4.37 1.75
N PHE A 163 20.11 3.27 1.69
CA PHE A 163 21.32 3.21 0.86
C PHE A 163 21.01 3.27 -0.64
N PRO A 164 20.08 2.48 -1.19
CA PRO A 164 19.84 2.49 -2.63
C PRO A 164 19.28 3.82 -3.12
N VAL A 165 18.32 4.41 -2.39
CA VAL A 165 17.81 5.75 -2.70
C VAL A 165 18.95 6.78 -2.73
N GLY A 166 19.82 6.75 -1.71
CA GLY A 166 21.00 7.60 -1.65
C GLY A 166 21.95 7.41 -2.85
N LEU A 167 22.22 6.14 -3.23
CA LEU A 167 23.04 5.79 -4.39
C LEU A 167 22.43 6.30 -5.69
N GLY A 168 21.10 6.19 -5.85
CA GLY A 168 20.38 6.76 -6.97
C GLY A 168 20.57 8.27 -7.11
N MET A 169 20.54 8.99 -5.98
CA MET A 169 20.74 10.44 -5.96
C MET A 169 22.15 10.86 -6.39
N LEU A 170 23.15 9.97 -6.28
CA LEU A 170 24.53 10.25 -6.75
C LEU A 170 24.62 10.44 -8.27
N TRP A 171 23.57 10.12 -9.03
CA TRP A 171 23.49 10.43 -10.46
C TRP A 171 23.27 11.93 -10.74
N PHE A 172 22.92 12.74 -9.74
CA PHE A 172 22.64 14.17 -9.90
C PHE A 172 23.74 14.96 -10.63
N PRO A 173 25.05 14.82 -10.32
CA PRO A 173 26.10 15.55 -11.02
C PRO A 173 26.23 15.15 -12.50
N ALA A 174 25.96 13.89 -12.84
CA ALA A 174 25.95 13.43 -14.22
C ALA A 174 24.75 14.02 -14.97
N MET A 175 23.56 13.99 -14.37
CA MET A 175 22.35 14.58 -14.95
C MET A 175 22.47 16.08 -15.21
N LYS A 176 23.16 16.81 -14.34
CA LYS A 176 23.44 18.25 -14.53
C LYS A 176 24.25 18.54 -15.81
N LYS A 177 25.01 17.56 -16.31
CA LYS A 177 25.80 17.68 -17.55
C LYS A 177 25.03 17.22 -18.79
N MET A 178 23.87 16.58 -18.62
CA MET A 178 23.08 16.06 -19.74
C MET A 178 22.34 17.21 -20.43
N GLY A 179 22.33 17.19 -21.77
CA GLY A 179 21.66 18.22 -22.57
C GLY A 179 20.14 18.19 -22.41
N ARG A 180 19.47 19.29 -22.78
CA ARG A 180 18.01 19.51 -22.72
C ARG A 180 17.18 18.27 -23.12
N LYS A 181 17.45 17.69 -24.30
CA LYS A 181 16.73 16.51 -24.83
C LYS A 181 16.73 15.29 -23.90
N TRP A 182 17.77 15.12 -23.08
CA TRP A 182 17.89 13.99 -22.16
C TRP A 182 17.10 14.18 -20.87
N LEU A 183 16.83 15.41 -20.45
CA LEU A 183 16.02 15.67 -19.27
C LEU A 183 14.57 15.19 -19.47
N GLY A 184 13.98 15.45 -20.64
CA GLY A 184 12.66 14.92 -21.00
C GLY A 184 12.64 13.38 -21.02
N ALA A 185 13.70 12.76 -21.54
CA ALA A 185 13.87 11.32 -21.57
C ALA A 185 13.97 10.71 -20.16
N ILE A 186 14.70 11.36 -19.25
CA ILE A 186 14.84 10.94 -17.85
C ILE A 186 13.51 11.07 -17.12
N LEU A 187 12.79 12.19 -17.27
CA LEU A 187 11.46 12.34 -16.67
C LEU A 187 10.48 11.29 -17.20
N ALA A 188 10.52 10.99 -18.50
CA ALA A 188 9.71 9.93 -19.09
C ALA A 188 10.10 8.55 -18.57
N LEU A 189 11.40 8.28 -18.41
CA LEU A 189 11.92 7.08 -17.74
C LEU A 189 11.37 6.96 -16.32
N THR A 190 11.42 8.03 -15.52
CA THR A 190 10.83 8.06 -14.17
C THR A 190 9.34 7.74 -14.18
N ILE A 191 8.58 8.27 -15.15
CA ILE A 191 7.15 7.92 -15.29
C ILE A 191 7.00 6.42 -15.60
N GLY A 192 7.85 5.86 -16.47
CA GLY A 192 7.86 4.42 -16.77
C GLY A 192 8.12 3.57 -15.52
N LEU A 193 9.12 3.94 -14.73
CA LEU A 193 9.43 3.28 -13.45
C LEU A 193 8.21 3.32 -12.50
N LEU A 194 7.64 4.51 -12.31
CA LEU A 194 6.51 4.72 -11.38
C LEU A 194 5.22 4.02 -11.83
N VAL A 195 4.97 3.90 -13.14
CA VAL A 195 3.81 3.15 -13.65
C VAL A 195 3.93 1.66 -13.35
N PHE A 196 5.12 1.09 -13.50
CA PHE A 196 5.34 -0.29 -13.06
C PHE A 196 5.11 -0.41 -11.55
N LEU A 197 5.70 0.50 -10.77
CA LEU A 197 5.58 0.53 -9.31
C LEU A 197 4.11 0.61 -8.85
N LEU A 198 3.31 1.42 -9.54
CA LEU A 198 1.88 1.57 -9.28
C LEU A 198 1.14 0.24 -9.48
N LEU A 199 1.45 -0.48 -10.56
CA LEU A 199 0.82 -1.77 -10.86
C LEU A 199 1.27 -2.84 -9.87
N ASP A 200 2.55 -2.88 -9.53
CA ASP A 200 3.11 -3.82 -8.56
C ASP A 200 2.46 -3.62 -7.18
N THR A 201 2.46 -2.37 -6.68
CA THR A 201 1.79 -2.00 -5.42
C THR A 201 0.30 -2.35 -5.44
N LEU A 202 -0.38 -2.16 -6.58
CA LEU A 202 -1.80 -2.51 -6.72
C LEU A 202 -2.03 -4.01 -6.57
N LEU A 203 -1.24 -4.84 -7.26
CA LEU A 203 -1.36 -6.28 -7.20
C LEU A 203 -1.06 -6.81 -5.80
N GLU A 204 0.05 -6.37 -5.20
CA GLU A 204 0.42 -6.70 -3.81
C GLU A 204 -0.69 -6.31 -2.82
N SER A 205 -1.25 -5.11 -2.97
CA SER A 205 -2.34 -4.67 -2.10
C SER A 205 -3.61 -5.50 -2.25
N PHE A 206 -3.87 -6.06 -3.44
CA PHE A 206 -5.01 -6.93 -3.69
C PHE A 206 -4.81 -8.34 -3.12
N GLU A 207 -3.58 -8.85 -3.13
CA GLU A 207 -3.22 -10.10 -2.47
C GLU A 207 -3.44 -9.97 -0.95
N MET A 208 -2.88 -8.93 -0.32
CA MET A 208 -3.09 -8.63 1.11
C MET A 208 -4.58 -8.41 1.45
N ALA A 209 -5.32 -7.74 0.56
CA ALA A 209 -6.76 -7.56 0.71
C ALA A 209 -7.56 -8.87 0.62
N GLY A 210 -7.05 -9.86 -0.11
CA GLY A 210 -7.64 -11.18 -0.27
C GLY A 210 -7.56 -12.03 1.01
N GLU A 211 -6.56 -11.80 1.85
CA GLU A 211 -6.41 -12.44 3.16
C GLU A 211 -7.37 -11.89 4.22
N LEU A 212 -8.00 -10.73 3.95
CA LEU A 212 -8.87 -10.09 4.93
C LEU A 212 -10.21 -10.83 5.05
N PRO A 213 -10.76 -10.91 6.28
CA PRO A 213 -12.13 -11.34 6.47
C PRO A 213 -13.09 -10.53 5.58
N GLY A 214 -13.98 -11.20 4.85
CA GLY A 214 -14.82 -10.57 3.80
C GLY A 214 -15.65 -9.36 4.26
N VAL A 215 -15.95 -9.28 5.56
CA VAL A 215 -16.59 -8.12 6.22
C VAL A 215 -15.84 -6.79 6.01
N PHE A 216 -14.51 -6.83 5.86
CA PHE A 216 -13.69 -5.64 5.65
C PHE A 216 -13.72 -5.13 4.21
N GLN A 217 -14.21 -5.95 3.25
CA GLN A 217 -14.19 -5.62 1.83
C GLN A 217 -12.80 -5.12 1.39
N GLY A 218 -11.79 -5.98 1.52
CA GLY A 218 -10.37 -5.60 1.40
C GLY A 218 -10.05 -4.81 0.13
N ILE A 219 -10.53 -5.25 -1.04
CA ILE A 219 -10.26 -4.56 -2.32
C ILE A 219 -10.85 -3.13 -2.32
N PRO A 220 -12.15 -2.92 -2.03
CA PRO A 220 -12.68 -1.57 -1.82
C PRO A 220 -11.89 -0.75 -0.80
N LEU A 221 -11.48 -1.36 0.32
CA LEU A 221 -10.71 -0.67 1.37
C LEU A 221 -9.39 -0.10 0.84
N VAL A 222 -8.63 -0.91 0.08
CA VAL A 222 -7.39 -0.48 -0.60
C VAL A 222 -7.67 0.67 -1.56
N LEU A 223 -8.68 0.52 -2.43
CA LEU A 223 -8.99 1.52 -3.45
C LEU A 223 -9.45 2.85 -2.84
N PHE A 224 -10.25 2.82 -1.78
CA PHE A 224 -10.65 4.03 -1.05
C PHE A 224 -9.48 4.65 -0.30
N SER A 225 -8.57 3.84 0.29
CA SER A 225 -7.34 4.33 0.90
C SER A 225 -6.46 5.08 -0.10
N ALA A 226 -6.30 4.52 -1.31
CA ALA A 226 -5.58 5.17 -2.41
C ALA A 226 -6.26 6.45 -2.88
N LEU A 227 -7.58 6.42 -3.08
CA LEU A 227 -8.36 7.58 -3.50
C LEU A 227 -8.27 8.72 -2.48
N ILE A 228 -8.45 8.42 -1.19
CA ILE A 228 -8.38 9.42 -0.11
C ILE A 228 -6.97 10.03 -0.05
N THR A 229 -5.94 9.20 -0.14
CA THR A 229 -4.55 9.67 -0.15
C THR A 229 -4.28 10.59 -1.34
N TRP A 230 -4.67 10.17 -2.54
CA TRP A 230 -4.51 10.98 -3.75
C TRP A 230 -5.22 12.33 -3.61
N LEU A 231 -6.49 12.34 -3.19
CA LEU A 231 -7.28 13.57 -3.01
C LEU A 231 -6.69 14.47 -1.93
N ALA A 232 -6.19 13.90 -0.83
CA ALA A 232 -5.54 14.66 0.24
C ALA A 232 -4.26 15.34 -0.26
N LEU A 233 -3.40 14.62 -0.97
CA LEU A 233 -2.18 15.18 -1.55
C LEU A 233 -2.47 16.22 -2.63
N LEU A 234 -3.47 15.96 -3.48
CA LEU A 234 -3.93 16.90 -4.49
C LEU A 234 -4.45 18.20 -3.86
N ALA A 235 -5.26 18.11 -2.79
CA ALA A 235 -5.77 19.27 -2.08
C ALA A 235 -4.67 20.08 -1.39
N VAL A 236 -3.68 19.41 -0.79
CA VAL A 236 -2.50 20.06 -0.20
C VAL A 236 -1.67 20.77 -1.29
N GLY A 237 -1.47 20.12 -2.45
CA GLY A 237 -0.76 20.70 -3.59
C GLY A 237 -1.46 21.92 -4.19
N ALA A 238 -2.80 21.84 -4.35
CA ALA A 238 -3.62 22.92 -4.89
C ALA A 238 -3.59 24.18 -4.00
N ARG A 239 -3.75 24.01 -2.67
CA ARG A 239 -3.69 25.13 -1.71
C ARG A 239 -2.35 25.87 -1.76
N ARG A 240 -1.24 25.15 -1.93
CA ARG A 240 0.11 25.73 -2.02
C ARG A 240 0.38 26.42 -3.36
N ARG A 241 -0.16 25.89 -4.47
CA ARG A 241 -0.07 26.55 -5.78
C ARG A 241 -0.87 27.85 -5.83
N SER A 242 -2.05 27.90 -5.20
CA SER A 242 -2.89 29.09 -5.16
C SER A 242 -2.35 30.22 -4.29
N THR A 243 -1.47 29.93 -3.33
CA THR A 243 -0.99 30.88 -2.32
C THR A 243 0.41 31.42 -2.59
N SER A 244 1.10 30.97 -3.66
CA SER A 244 2.55 31.21 -3.72
C SER A 244 3.13 31.55 -5.11
N ASN A 245 3.74 32.74 -5.19
CA ASN A 245 4.76 33.12 -6.18
C ASN A 245 6.13 32.50 -5.79
N LEU A 246 6.18 31.19 -5.51
CA LEU A 246 7.44 30.54 -5.12
C LEU A 246 8.49 30.67 -6.24
N ALA A 247 9.72 31.02 -5.84
CA ALA A 247 10.88 30.97 -6.71
C ALA A 247 11.02 29.56 -7.35
N PRO A 248 11.50 29.44 -8.61
CA PRO A 248 11.60 28.16 -9.32
C PRO A 248 12.34 27.06 -8.55
N ALA A 249 13.39 27.42 -7.79
CA ALA A 249 14.14 26.49 -6.96
C ALA A 249 13.27 25.88 -5.83
N ARG A 250 12.39 26.68 -5.21
CA ARG A 250 11.48 26.19 -4.16
C ARG A 250 10.38 25.28 -4.72
N LYS A 251 9.92 25.53 -5.96
CA LYS A 251 8.97 24.65 -6.66
C LYS A 251 9.59 23.29 -6.96
N SER A 252 10.83 23.31 -7.44
CA SER A 252 11.61 22.09 -7.75
C SER A 252 11.89 21.26 -6.49
N LEU A 253 12.28 21.91 -5.40
CA LEU A 253 12.48 21.26 -4.11
C LEU A 253 11.18 20.70 -3.51
N TYR A 254 10.09 21.46 -3.58
CA TYR A 254 8.77 20.99 -3.14
C TYR A 254 8.38 19.71 -3.88
N LEU A 255 8.60 19.69 -5.20
CA LEU A 255 8.28 18.53 -6.01
C LEU A 255 9.18 17.34 -5.72
N ALA A 256 10.50 17.55 -5.59
CA ALA A 256 11.41 16.50 -5.13
C ALA A 256 10.98 15.94 -3.76
N GLY A 257 10.53 16.80 -2.84
CA GLY A 257 9.98 16.39 -1.56
C GLY A 257 8.67 15.60 -1.66
N LEU A 258 7.78 15.97 -2.60
CA LEU A 258 6.54 15.23 -2.86
C LEU A 258 6.83 13.85 -3.46
N ILE A 259 7.77 13.77 -4.41
CA ILE A 259 8.26 12.50 -4.99
C ILE A 259 8.85 11.63 -3.87
N ALA A 260 9.78 12.18 -3.07
CA ALA A 260 10.40 11.47 -1.97
C ALA A 260 9.40 11.01 -0.89
N PHE A 261 8.37 11.80 -0.61
CA PHE A 261 7.30 11.40 0.31
C PHE A 261 6.44 10.25 -0.24
N GLY A 262 6.04 10.32 -1.52
CA GLY A 262 5.26 9.25 -2.14
C GLY A 262 6.03 7.94 -2.24
N ILE A 263 7.31 8.03 -2.61
CA ILE A 263 8.24 6.90 -2.60
C ILE A 263 8.45 6.37 -1.18
N GLY A 264 8.60 7.24 -0.17
CA GLY A 264 8.72 6.82 1.22
C GLY A 264 7.53 5.99 1.70
N LEU A 265 6.30 6.34 1.31
CA LEU A 265 5.12 5.55 1.64
C LEU A 265 5.10 4.18 0.93
N HIS A 266 5.66 4.09 -0.28
CA HIS A 266 5.84 2.80 -0.96
C HIS A 266 6.89 1.93 -0.25
N ASN A 267 8.04 2.53 0.10
CA ASN A 267 9.13 1.84 0.80
C ASN A 267 8.73 1.35 2.20
N LEU A 268 7.74 1.97 2.84
CA LEU A 268 7.11 1.44 4.04
C LEU A 268 6.48 0.06 3.79
N GLY A 269 5.78 -0.11 2.66
CA GLY A 269 5.18 -1.37 2.24
C GLY A 269 6.21 -2.44 1.93
N GLU A 270 7.30 -2.08 1.23
CA GLU A 270 8.43 -2.99 0.99
C GLU A 270 9.05 -3.50 2.29
N GLY A 271 9.33 -2.58 3.22
CA GLY A 271 9.83 -2.93 4.54
C GLY A 271 8.88 -3.91 5.24
N LEU A 272 7.57 -3.66 5.17
CA LEU A 272 6.56 -4.53 5.77
C LEU A 272 6.59 -5.95 5.18
N ALA A 273 6.64 -6.07 3.85
CA ALA A 273 6.70 -7.34 3.15
C ALA A 273 7.96 -8.14 3.49
N ILE A 274 9.13 -7.49 3.44
CA ILE A 274 10.40 -8.12 3.83
C ILE A 274 10.36 -8.54 5.30
N GLY A 275 9.89 -7.64 6.17
CA GLY A 275 9.78 -7.91 7.60
C GLY A 275 8.92 -9.14 7.89
N ALA A 276 7.76 -9.23 7.21
CA ALA A 276 6.84 -10.35 7.33
C ALA A 276 7.48 -11.66 6.80
N ALA A 277 8.10 -11.63 5.62
CA ALA A 277 8.73 -12.81 5.01
C ALA A 277 9.80 -13.43 5.92
N PHE A 278 10.69 -12.61 6.49
CA PHE A 278 11.69 -13.12 7.45
C PHE A 278 11.06 -13.57 8.77
N ALA A 279 9.93 -13.00 9.19
CA ALA A 279 9.25 -13.41 10.42
C ALA A 279 8.53 -14.75 10.33
N ILE A 280 8.14 -15.17 9.12
CA ILE A 280 7.52 -16.47 8.84
C ILE A 280 8.54 -17.53 8.40
N GLY A 281 9.84 -17.22 8.41
CA GLY A 281 10.91 -18.16 8.07
C GLY A 281 11.23 -18.27 6.58
N GLU A 282 10.60 -17.47 5.72
CA GLU A 282 10.81 -17.50 4.27
C GLU A 282 12.05 -16.69 3.85
N ALA A 283 13.23 -17.12 4.30
CA ALA A 283 14.49 -16.41 4.03
C ALA A 283 14.82 -16.27 2.54
N ALA A 284 14.42 -17.25 1.71
CA ALA A 284 14.59 -17.18 0.27
C ALA A 284 13.73 -16.06 -0.34
N LEU A 285 12.43 -16.01 0.01
CA LEU A 285 11.53 -14.93 -0.42
C LEU A 285 12.01 -13.58 0.11
N GLY A 286 12.35 -13.49 1.39
CA GLY A 286 12.86 -12.26 2.01
C GLY A 286 14.14 -11.75 1.34
N SER A 287 15.10 -12.62 1.02
CA SER A 287 16.34 -12.23 0.33
C SER A 287 16.09 -11.79 -1.11
N PHE A 288 15.18 -12.49 -1.79
CA PHE A 288 14.69 -12.13 -3.12
C PHE A 288 14.09 -10.72 -3.11
N LEU A 289 13.15 -10.45 -2.20
CA LEU A 289 12.51 -9.13 -2.05
C LEU A 289 13.55 -8.03 -1.79
N VAL A 290 14.51 -8.29 -0.90
CA VAL A 290 15.60 -7.34 -0.58
C VAL A 290 16.38 -6.94 -1.84
N ILE A 291 16.83 -7.91 -2.66
CA ILE A 291 17.62 -7.60 -3.86
C ILE A 291 16.78 -6.84 -4.88
N GLY A 292 15.54 -7.28 -5.13
CA GLY A 292 14.64 -6.64 -6.07
C GLY A 292 14.36 -5.19 -5.68
N PHE A 293 14.00 -4.97 -4.43
CA PHE A 293 13.68 -3.65 -3.90
C PHE A 293 14.91 -2.74 -3.85
N MET A 294 16.08 -3.27 -3.49
CA MET A 294 17.33 -2.52 -3.58
C MET A 294 17.58 -1.99 -4.99
N LEU A 295 17.43 -2.83 -6.03
CA LEU A 295 17.69 -2.43 -7.40
C LEU A 295 16.74 -1.32 -7.87
N HIS A 296 15.44 -1.45 -7.59
CA HIS A 296 14.50 -0.40 -7.99
C HIS A 296 14.66 0.88 -7.16
N ASN A 297 15.03 0.80 -5.88
CA ASN A 297 15.19 1.97 -5.01
C ASN A 297 16.39 2.84 -5.44
N VAL A 298 17.38 2.27 -6.14
CA VAL A 298 18.41 3.05 -6.85
C VAL A 298 17.77 3.91 -7.94
N THR A 299 16.86 3.35 -8.73
CA THR A 299 16.24 4.09 -9.85
C THR A 299 15.29 5.19 -9.35
N GLU A 300 14.64 4.97 -8.22
CA GLU A 300 13.81 5.96 -7.52
C GLU A 300 14.60 7.19 -7.06
N GLY A 301 15.82 6.98 -6.54
CA GLY A 301 16.72 8.06 -6.16
C GLY A 301 16.98 9.03 -7.33
N VAL A 302 17.13 8.50 -8.56
CA VAL A 302 17.25 9.30 -9.79
C VAL A 302 15.99 10.12 -10.04
N GLY A 303 14.82 9.51 -9.87
CA GLY A 303 13.52 10.17 -10.01
C GLY A 303 13.33 11.35 -9.05
N ILE A 304 13.78 11.21 -7.79
CA ILE A 304 13.68 12.26 -6.77
C ILE A 304 14.52 13.49 -7.13
N VAL A 305 15.73 13.29 -7.66
CA VAL A 305 16.65 14.40 -7.96
C VAL A 305 16.47 14.97 -9.38
N ALA A 306 15.71 14.31 -10.26
CA ALA A 306 15.44 14.79 -11.62
C ALA A 306 14.82 16.21 -11.66
N PRO A 307 13.82 16.57 -10.83
CA PRO A 307 13.29 17.94 -10.79
C PRO A 307 14.27 18.97 -10.26
N LEU A 308 15.29 18.56 -9.50
CA LEU A 308 16.30 19.46 -8.94
C LEU A 308 17.36 19.87 -9.97
N VAL A 309 17.41 19.20 -11.11
CA VAL A 309 18.35 19.54 -12.19
C VAL A 309 18.00 20.95 -12.67
N PRO A 310 18.92 21.93 -12.56
CA PRO A 310 18.62 23.30 -12.96
C PRO A 310 18.20 23.33 -14.43
N SER A 311 17.01 23.83 -14.73
CA SER A 311 16.68 24.22 -16.10
C SER A 311 17.74 25.23 -16.51
N THR A 312 18.53 24.92 -17.55
CA THR A 312 19.64 25.73 -18.06
C THR A 312 19.10 26.98 -18.76
N GLN A 313 18.25 27.74 -18.08
CA GLN A 313 17.44 28.82 -18.63
C GLN A 313 18.18 30.16 -18.66
N ARG A 314 19.45 30.18 -18.26
CA ARG A 314 20.15 31.42 -17.90
C ARG A 314 21.50 31.62 -18.56
N LYS A 315 21.64 31.19 -19.81
CA LYS A 315 22.79 31.60 -20.63
C LYS A 315 22.46 32.64 -21.71
N ASP A 316 21.20 32.77 -22.14
CA ASP A 316 20.94 33.47 -23.41
C ASP A 316 20.09 34.74 -23.33
N ILE A 317 19.67 35.23 -22.15
CA ILE A 317 18.96 36.52 -22.06
C ILE A 317 19.54 37.36 -20.90
N ALA A 318 20.26 38.41 -21.31
CA ALA A 318 20.75 39.60 -20.61
C ALA A 318 20.55 39.73 -19.08
N GLY A 319 21.65 40.05 -18.39
CA GLY A 319 21.66 41.02 -17.29
C GLY A 319 21.73 40.46 -15.87
N ASP A 320 20.76 39.65 -15.45
CA ASP A 320 20.68 39.25 -14.04
C ASP A 320 21.14 37.80 -13.89
N GLN A 321 22.27 37.57 -13.23
CA GLN A 321 22.81 36.24 -12.90
C GLN A 321 22.37 35.78 -11.51
N GLU A 322 21.12 35.35 -11.34
CA GLU A 322 20.82 34.40 -10.25
C GLU A 322 21.27 33.01 -10.75
N VAL A 323 22.54 32.70 -10.49
CA VAL A 323 23.04 31.33 -10.60
C VAL A 323 22.16 30.48 -9.69
N ALA A 324 21.42 29.52 -10.24
CA ALA A 324 20.68 28.58 -9.41
C ALA A 324 21.68 27.84 -8.52
N GLU A 325 21.69 28.16 -7.23
CA GLU A 325 22.53 27.46 -6.26
C GLU A 325 22.24 25.97 -6.35
N SER A 326 23.30 25.16 -6.43
CA SER A 326 23.13 23.71 -6.41
C SER A 326 22.58 23.30 -5.04
N PRO A 327 21.67 22.30 -4.97
CA PRO A 327 21.13 21.84 -3.69
C PRO A 327 22.26 21.48 -2.72
N ARG A 328 22.10 21.85 -1.44
CA ARG A 328 23.08 21.54 -0.40
C ARG A 328 23.04 20.05 -0.08
N LEU A 329 24.14 19.49 0.44
CA LEU A 329 24.20 18.08 0.85
C LEU A 329 23.08 17.70 1.82
N ILE A 330 22.70 18.61 2.72
CA ILE A 330 21.59 18.41 3.66
C ILE A 330 20.23 18.21 2.97
N THR A 331 20.04 18.77 1.78
CA THR A 331 18.84 18.55 0.96
C THR A 331 18.79 17.11 0.49
N PHE A 332 19.90 16.56 0.00
CA PHE A 332 19.98 15.15 -0.40
C PHE A 332 19.76 14.24 0.80
N LEU A 333 20.43 14.48 1.92
CA LEU A 333 20.22 13.70 3.15
C LEU A 333 18.76 13.72 3.62
N GLY A 334 18.12 14.90 3.61
CA GLY A 334 16.72 15.03 3.97
C GLY A 334 15.78 14.27 3.03
N LEU A 335 16.04 14.31 1.72
CA LEU A 335 15.26 13.56 0.72
C LEU A 335 15.49 12.05 0.83
N THR A 336 16.73 11.61 1.04
CA THR A 336 17.06 10.19 1.28
C THR A 336 16.38 9.67 2.53
N LEU A 337 16.39 10.43 3.63
CA LEU A 337 15.67 10.05 4.85
C LEU A 337 14.16 9.99 4.62
N LEU A 338 13.58 10.97 3.92
CA LEU A 338 12.15 11.02 3.67
C LEU A 338 11.66 9.82 2.82
N ALA A 339 12.45 9.42 1.83
CA ALA A 339 12.13 8.31 0.94
C ALA A 339 12.57 6.93 1.47
N GLY A 340 13.70 6.84 2.18
CA GLY A 340 14.30 5.55 2.56
C GLY A 340 14.01 5.12 4.01
N ALA A 341 13.89 6.06 4.96
CA ALA A 341 13.68 5.70 6.36
C ALA A 341 12.35 4.96 6.65
N PRO A 342 11.24 5.21 5.92
CA PRO A 342 10.01 4.44 6.13
C PRO A 342 10.18 2.92 5.94
N ALA A 343 11.11 2.45 5.11
CA ALA A 343 11.40 1.01 4.97
C ALA A 343 11.86 0.37 6.29
N ILE A 344 12.55 1.12 7.14
CA ILE A 344 12.98 0.69 8.48
C ILE A 344 11.75 0.46 9.36
N LEU A 345 10.81 1.40 9.34
CA LEU A 345 9.56 1.27 10.09
C LEU A 345 8.74 0.09 9.56
N GLY A 346 8.71 -0.08 8.24
CA GLY A 346 8.07 -1.21 7.58
C GLY A 346 8.64 -2.54 8.07
N ALA A 347 9.97 -2.69 8.02
CA ALA A 347 10.66 -3.91 8.45
C ALA A 347 10.37 -4.29 9.90
N TRP A 348 10.34 -3.30 10.81
CA TRP A 348 9.96 -3.55 12.20
C TRP A 348 8.50 -3.95 12.34
N VAL A 349 7.57 -3.25 11.69
CA VAL A 349 6.15 -3.59 11.77
C VAL A 349 5.90 -4.97 11.16
N GLY A 350 6.53 -5.30 10.03
CA GLY A 350 6.40 -6.59 9.37
C GLY A 350 7.00 -7.71 10.22
N GLY A 351 8.17 -7.48 10.81
CA GLY A 351 8.83 -8.46 11.66
C GLY A 351 8.06 -8.80 12.93
N PHE A 352 7.57 -7.77 13.64
CA PHE A 352 7.07 -7.94 15.01
C PHE A 352 5.54 -7.90 15.13
N ALA A 353 4.87 -7.12 14.28
CA ALA A 353 3.47 -6.73 14.47
C ALA A 353 2.68 -6.76 13.15
N PHE A 354 2.99 -7.70 12.25
CA PHE A 354 2.30 -7.81 10.98
C PHE A 354 0.79 -7.99 11.16
N SER A 355 0.03 -7.26 10.36
CA SER A 355 -1.42 -7.39 10.24
C SER A 355 -1.80 -7.16 8.78
N PRO A 356 -2.47 -8.11 8.11
CA PRO A 356 -2.91 -7.96 6.72
C PRO A 356 -3.76 -6.70 6.52
N LEU A 357 -4.52 -6.28 7.54
CA LEU A 357 -5.37 -5.09 7.47
C LEU A 357 -4.54 -3.80 7.37
N LEU A 358 -3.51 -3.70 8.21
CA LEU A 358 -2.60 -2.54 8.17
C LEU A 358 -1.75 -2.57 6.90
N ALA A 359 -1.34 -3.77 6.45
CA ALA A 359 -0.65 -3.95 5.18
C ALA A 359 -1.47 -3.40 4.00
N ALA A 360 -2.71 -3.89 3.83
CA ALA A 360 -3.61 -3.43 2.79
C ALA A 360 -3.87 -1.92 2.85
N LEU A 361 -4.08 -1.37 4.05
CA LEU A 361 -4.29 0.08 4.22
C LEU A 361 -3.05 0.90 3.82
N PHE A 362 -1.87 0.53 4.30
CA PHE A 362 -0.62 1.26 4.00
C PHE A 362 -0.21 1.11 2.53
N LEU A 363 -0.37 -0.06 1.93
CA LEU A 363 -0.16 -0.25 0.50
C LEU A 363 -1.16 0.58 -0.32
N GLY A 364 -2.43 0.64 0.10
CA GLY A 364 -3.41 1.55 -0.50
C GLY A 364 -2.99 3.03 -0.38
N VAL A 365 -2.47 3.46 0.77
CA VAL A 365 -1.90 4.81 0.94
C VAL A 365 -0.74 5.03 -0.04
N GLY A 366 0.21 4.09 -0.12
CA GLY A 366 1.33 4.13 -1.06
C GLY A 366 0.88 4.23 -2.51
N LEU A 367 -0.09 3.41 -2.92
CA LEU A 367 -0.69 3.42 -4.26
C LEU A 367 -1.24 4.81 -4.63
N GLY A 368 -2.01 5.43 -3.74
CA GLY A 368 -2.54 6.78 -3.93
C GLY A 368 -1.45 7.85 -4.02
N ALA A 369 -0.37 7.68 -3.26
CA ALA A 369 0.78 8.60 -3.28
C ALA A 369 1.59 8.47 -4.58
N ILE A 370 1.90 7.24 -5.03
CA ILE A 370 2.57 6.98 -6.32
C ILE A 370 1.76 7.59 -7.47
N TRP A 371 0.44 7.37 -7.48
CA TRP A 371 -0.44 7.96 -8.49
C TRP A 371 -0.31 9.49 -8.54
N GLN A 372 -0.32 10.15 -7.37
CA GLN A 372 -0.11 11.60 -7.30
C GLN A 372 1.26 12.02 -7.87
N VAL A 373 2.30 11.25 -7.57
CA VAL A 373 3.65 11.53 -8.08
C VAL A 373 3.69 11.42 -9.60
N ILE A 374 3.08 10.39 -10.19
CA ILE A 374 2.95 10.25 -11.65
C ILE A 374 2.29 11.49 -12.25
N VAL A 375 1.18 11.95 -11.66
CA VAL A 375 0.46 13.15 -12.13
C VAL A 375 1.38 14.38 -12.14
N GLU A 376 2.19 14.58 -11.10
CA GLU A 376 3.06 15.75 -10.98
C GLU A 376 4.30 15.65 -11.91
N VAL A 377 4.88 14.46 -12.09
CA VAL A 377 6.01 14.26 -13.02
C VAL A 377 5.54 14.37 -14.49
N VAL A 378 4.34 13.89 -14.82
CA VAL A 378 3.73 14.12 -16.14
C VAL A 378 3.48 15.60 -16.37
N ALA A 379 3.00 16.33 -15.35
CA ALA A 379 2.82 17.78 -15.44
C ALA A 379 4.14 18.52 -15.66
N LEU A 380 5.23 18.09 -15.00
CA LEU A 380 6.58 18.60 -15.27
C LEU A 380 7.03 18.34 -16.69
N LEU A 381 6.89 17.10 -17.17
CA LEU A 381 7.32 16.72 -18.51
C LEU A 381 6.54 17.52 -19.57
N ARG A 382 5.24 17.75 -19.35
CA ARG A 382 4.43 18.64 -20.19
C ARG A 382 4.96 20.07 -20.19
N GLY A 383 5.19 20.65 -19.01
CA GLY A 383 5.73 22.01 -18.89
C GLY A 383 7.14 22.14 -19.49
N TYR A 384 7.93 21.06 -19.47
CA TYR A 384 9.22 20.99 -20.14
C TYR A 384 9.05 20.97 -21.67
N ALA A 385 8.20 20.08 -22.19
CA ALA A 385 7.94 19.95 -23.62
C ALA A 385 7.42 21.26 -24.25
N GLU A 386 6.48 21.94 -23.58
CA GLU A 386 5.94 23.24 -23.98
C GLU A 386 7.02 24.31 -24.08
N ARG A 387 7.94 24.39 -23.11
CA ARG A 387 9.04 25.36 -23.10
C ARG A 387 10.08 25.10 -24.19
N GLU A 388 10.28 23.85 -24.56
CA GLU A 388 11.22 23.44 -25.61
C GLU A 388 10.60 23.49 -27.02
N GLY A 389 9.29 23.74 -27.14
CA GLY A 389 8.58 23.62 -28.40
C GLY A 389 8.62 22.19 -28.98
N THR A 390 8.71 21.18 -28.11
CA THR A 390 8.78 19.77 -28.51
C THR A 390 7.47 19.06 -28.15
N PRO A 391 7.07 18.02 -28.91
CA PRO A 391 5.89 17.24 -28.54
C PRO A 391 6.16 16.44 -27.26
N LEU A 392 5.13 16.34 -26.40
CA LEU A 392 5.18 15.51 -25.19
C LEU A 392 5.55 14.06 -25.51
N PHE A 393 4.94 13.50 -26.56
CA PHE A 393 5.18 12.16 -27.07
C PHE A 393 6.22 12.16 -28.20
N SER A 394 7.45 12.57 -27.88
CA SER A 394 8.59 12.41 -28.78
C SER A 394 9.16 10.99 -28.69
N TRP A 395 9.82 10.50 -29.75
CA TRP A 395 10.46 9.17 -29.73
C TRP A 395 11.45 8.98 -28.59
N ILE A 396 12.15 10.03 -28.17
CA ILE A 396 13.10 9.96 -27.05
C ILE A 396 12.38 9.83 -25.70
N ASN A 397 11.22 10.49 -25.52
CA ASN A 397 10.41 10.36 -24.31
C ASN A 397 9.74 8.98 -24.26
N VAL A 398 9.21 8.49 -25.40
CA VAL A 398 8.63 7.15 -25.49
C VAL A 398 9.69 6.09 -25.20
N ALA A 399 10.89 6.22 -25.79
CA ALA A 399 12.00 5.33 -25.48
C ALA A 399 12.38 5.40 -24.00
N GLY A 400 12.44 6.59 -23.39
CA GLY A 400 12.69 6.76 -21.97
C GLY A 400 11.65 6.02 -21.12
N PHE A 401 10.35 6.25 -21.37
CA PHE A 401 9.24 5.59 -20.68
C PHE A 401 9.31 4.06 -20.79
N LEU A 402 9.46 3.53 -22.01
CA LEU A 402 9.58 2.09 -22.24
C LEU A 402 10.84 1.52 -21.61
N THR A 403 11.94 2.27 -21.58
CA THR A 403 13.17 1.87 -20.88
C THR A 403 12.94 1.78 -19.37
N GLY A 404 12.21 2.72 -18.78
CA GLY A 404 11.81 2.65 -17.38
C GLY A 404 11.00 1.39 -17.08
N LEU A 405 9.94 1.13 -17.87
CA LEU A 405 9.16 -0.10 -17.74
C LEU A 405 10.02 -1.36 -17.91
N ALA A 406 10.91 -1.39 -18.91
CA ALA A 406 11.78 -2.52 -19.18
C ALA A 406 12.79 -2.75 -18.05
N ILE A 407 13.39 -1.69 -17.48
CA ILE A 407 14.28 -1.81 -16.32
C ILE A 407 13.53 -2.48 -15.18
N MET A 408 12.36 -1.97 -14.80
CA MET A 408 11.58 -2.53 -13.69
C MET A 408 11.11 -3.96 -13.95
N TYR A 409 10.61 -4.23 -15.15
CA TYR A 409 10.17 -5.58 -15.53
C TYR A 409 11.34 -6.56 -15.51
N LEU A 410 12.51 -6.18 -16.06
CA LEU A 410 13.69 -7.03 -16.07
C LEU A 410 14.26 -7.23 -14.68
N THR A 411 14.28 -6.21 -13.82
CA THR A 411 14.69 -6.39 -12.42
C THR A 411 13.72 -7.31 -11.69
N ALA A 412 12.40 -7.11 -11.82
CA ALA A 412 11.42 -8.01 -11.23
C ALA A 412 11.53 -9.45 -11.77
N PHE A 413 11.79 -9.60 -13.07
CA PHE A 413 11.98 -10.90 -13.73
C PHE A 413 13.26 -11.60 -13.27
N LEU A 414 14.40 -10.91 -13.29
CA LEU A 414 15.70 -11.50 -12.93
C LEU A 414 15.77 -11.92 -11.49
N VAL A 415 15.01 -11.24 -10.64
CA VAL A 415 14.96 -11.59 -9.24
C VAL A 415 14.09 -12.87 -9.13
N LYS A 416 13.03 -13.07 -9.94
CA LYS A 416 12.02 -14.16 -9.77
C LYS A 416 12.55 -15.58 -9.98
N PHE A 417 13.85 -15.75 -10.22
CA PHE A 417 14.54 -17.02 -10.49
C PHE A 417 15.76 -17.23 -9.62
#